data_AF-A0A532AI87-F1
#
_entry.id   AF-A0A532AI87-F1
#
_cell.length_a   1.000
_cell.length_b   1.000
_cell.length_c   1.000
_cell.angle_alpha   90.00
_cell.angle_beta   90.00
_cell.angle_gamma   90.00
#
_symmetry.space_group_name_H-M   'P 1'
#
loop_
_entity.id
_entity.type
_entity.pdbx_description
1 polymer ?
#
loop_
_entity_poly.entity_id
_entity_poly.type
_entity_poly.pdbx_seq_one_letter_code
_entity_poly.pdbx_strand_id
1 'polypeptide(L)'
;LDSDDAVYPGRICAMIDRAEKAGAEIAVDNLQVVREDGVAEETMFPADYLEGLSEISLADYIAGNVVFESRFNLGYLKPIFQRQFLNENGLRYDEGLVIGEDYI
;
A
#
# COMPACT_ATOMS: atom_id res chain seq x y z
N LEU A 1 1.17 7.87 -7.02
CA LEU A 1 0.12 8.53 -6.24
C LEU A 1 -0.95 8.91 -7.23
N ASP A 2 -2.19 8.57 -6.93
CA ASP A 2 -3.30 8.82 -7.83
C ASP A 2 -3.58 10.33 -7.84
N SER A 3 -4.19 10.83 -8.91
CA SER A 3 -4.35 12.27 -9.11
C SER A 3 -5.32 12.94 -8.11
N ASP A 4 -6.14 12.15 -7.45
CA ASP A 4 -7.14 12.51 -6.45
C ASP A 4 -6.66 12.31 -5.00
N ASP A 5 -5.47 11.76 -4.82
CA ASP A 5 -4.87 11.53 -3.50
C ASP A 5 -3.93 12.66 -3.07
N ALA A 6 -3.75 12.80 -1.75
CA ALA A 6 -2.74 13.66 -1.14
C ALA A 6 -1.92 12.89 -0.09
N VAL A 7 -0.69 13.35 0.16
CA VAL A 7 0.20 12.75 1.16
C VAL A 7 0.50 13.76 2.26
N TYR A 8 0.32 13.35 3.51
CA TYR A 8 0.68 14.19 4.65
C TYR A 8 2.18 14.50 4.69
N PRO A 9 2.57 15.71 5.16
CA PRO A 9 3.99 16.04 5.34
C PRO A 9 4.72 14.98 6.18
N GLY A 10 5.91 14.60 5.73
CA GLY A 10 6.78 13.64 6.43
C GLY A 10 6.43 12.16 6.24
N ARG A 11 5.29 11.80 5.63
CA ARG A 11 4.91 10.38 5.43
C ARG A 11 5.89 9.62 4.55
N ILE A 12 6.32 10.23 3.44
CA ILE A 12 7.30 9.60 2.54
C ILE A 12 8.62 9.35 3.27
N CYS A 13 9.11 10.30 4.06
CA CYS A 13 10.32 10.12 4.87
C CYS A 13 10.13 8.96 5.87
N ALA A 14 9.00 8.91 6.57
CA ALA A 14 8.71 7.84 7.52
C ALA A 14 8.66 6.45 6.86
N MET A 15 8.10 6.33 5.65
CA MET A 15 8.11 5.07 4.91
C MET A 15 9.52 4.65 4.49
N ILE A 16 10.33 5.59 3.99
CA ILE A 16 11.73 5.33 3.61
C ILE A 16 12.52 4.87 4.84
N ASP A 17 12.45 5.62 5.95
CA ASP A 17 13.14 5.28 7.20
C ASP A 17 12.73 3.90 7.71
N ARG A 18 11.45 3.53 7.56
CA ARG A 18 10.94 2.21 7.95
C ARG A 18 11.49 1.12 7.04
N ALA A 19 11.47 1.32 5.72
CA ALA A 19 12.01 0.37 4.75
C ALA A 19 13.51 0.12 5.00
N GLU A 20 14.30 1.18 5.18
CA GLU A 20 15.73 1.08 5.43
C GLU A 20 16.04 0.33 6.74
N LYS A 21 15.31 0.61 7.81
CA LYS A 21 15.48 -0.10 9.09
C LYS A 21 15.13 -1.58 9.01
N ALA A 22 14.15 -1.94 8.18
CA ALA A 22 13.74 -3.32 7.95
C ALA A 22 14.61 -4.04 6.90
N GLY A 23 15.41 -3.31 6.12
CA GLY A 23 16.10 -3.85 4.95
C GLY A 23 15.14 -4.26 3.84
N ALA A 24 14.00 -3.59 3.70
CA ALA A 24 12.95 -3.92 2.74
C ALA A 24 13.05 -3.05 1.46
N GLU A 25 12.73 -3.64 0.31
CA GLU A 25 12.67 -2.93 -0.98
C GLU A 25 11.32 -2.24 -1.21
N ILE A 26 10.30 -2.58 -0.42
CA ILE A 26 8.94 -2.07 -0.53
C ILE A 26 8.46 -1.69 0.87
N ALA A 27 7.85 -0.50 0.97
CA ALA A 27 7.07 -0.11 2.14
C ALA A 27 5.68 0.34 1.68
N VAL A 28 4.67 0.08 2.49
CA VAL A 28 3.29 0.44 2.20
C VAL A 28 2.77 1.40 3.26
N ASP A 29 1.86 2.28 2.86
CA ASP A 29 1.15 3.18 3.77
C ASP A 29 -0.35 2.91 3.82
N ASN A 30 -0.90 3.14 5.01
CA ASN A 30 -2.34 3.14 5.25
C ASN A 30 -2.98 4.38 4.62
N LEU A 31 -4.27 4.29 4.30
CA LEU A 31 -5.03 5.37 3.70
C LEU A 31 -5.95 5.99 4.72
N GLN A 32 -6.03 7.31 4.70
CA GLN A 32 -7.11 8.02 5.36
C GLN A 32 -8.25 8.22 4.35
N VAL A 33 -9.43 7.70 4.68
CA VAL A 33 -10.60 7.78 3.82
C VAL A 33 -11.32 9.10 4.10
N VAL A 34 -11.25 10.02 3.15
CA VAL A 34 -11.98 11.28 3.18
C VAL A 34 -13.36 11.07 2.55
N ARG A 35 -14.42 11.37 3.29
CA ARG A 35 -15.81 11.24 2.83
C ARG A 35 -16.47 12.61 2.70
N GLU A 36 -17.25 12.80 1.65
CA GLU A 36 -17.99 14.05 1.40
C GLU A 36 -19.25 14.18 2.27
N ASP A 37 -19.69 13.11 2.93
CA ASP A 37 -20.93 13.03 3.71
C ASP A 37 -20.81 13.59 5.15
N GLY A 38 -19.65 14.14 5.51
CA GLY A 38 -19.39 14.74 6.83
C GLY A 38 -19.13 13.72 7.95
N VAL A 39 -19.01 12.43 7.61
CA VAL A 39 -18.52 11.40 8.54
C VAL A 39 -17.03 11.67 8.81
N ALA A 40 -16.59 11.40 10.05
CA ALA A 40 -15.20 11.57 10.44
C ALA A 40 -14.25 10.78 9.53
N GLU A 41 -13.11 11.37 9.20
CA GLU A 41 -12.05 10.70 8.48
C GLU A 41 -11.56 9.50 9.30
N GLU A 42 -11.56 8.32 8.68
CA GLU A 42 -11.09 7.08 9.30
C GLU A 42 -9.95 6.50 8.47
N THR A 43 -8.99 5.85 9.13
CA THR A 43 -7.98 5.07 8.40
C THR A 43 -8.59 3.77 7.90
N MET A 44 -8.17 3.33 6.73
CA MET A 44 -8.68 2.12 6.09
C MET A 44 -8.43 0.87 6.95
N PHE A 45 -7.26 0.80 7.59
CA PHE A 45 -6.92 -0.22 8.57
C PHE A 45 -6.72 0.40 9.97
N PRO A 46 -7.06 -0.33 11.05
CA PRO A 46 -6.63 0.01 12.40
C PRO A 46 -5.10 0.03 12.52
N ALA A 47 -4.55 0.97 13.30
CA ALA A 47 -3.10 1.12 13.45
C ALA A 47 -2.46 -0.11 14.12
N ASP A 48 -3.11 -0.65 15.15
CA ASP A 48 -2.68 -1.84 15.89
C ASP A 48 -2.65 -3.11 15.02
N TYR A 49 -3.58 -3.22 14.07
CA TYR A 49 -3.58 -4.29 13.07
C TYR A 49 -2.33 -4.24 12.18
N LEU A 50 -2.01 -3.08 11.59
CA LEU A 50 -0.84 -2.95 10.70
C LEU A 50 0.48 -3.04 11.48
N GLU A 51 0.54 -2.51 12.70
CA GLU A 51 1.69 -2.66 13.59
C GLU A 51 1.94 -4.14 13.94
N GLY A 52 0.88 -4.92 14.18
CA GLY A 52 0.95 -6.34 14.47
C GLY A 52 1.41 -7.21 13.30
N LEU A 53 1.12 -6.81 12.06
CA LEU A 53 1.65 -7.48 10.86
C LEU A 53 3.16 -7.29 10.76
N SER A 54 3.64 -6.05 10.92
CA SER A 54 5.04 -5.60 10.85
C SER A 54 5.75 -5.81 9.50
N GLU A 55 5.55 -6.96 8.87
CA GLU A 55 5.95 -7.40 7.53
C GLU A 55 4.73 -8.07 6.87
N ILE A 56 4.54 -7.87 5.57
CA ILE A 56 3.46 -8.50 4.81
C ILE A 56 4.11 -9.48 3.84
N SER A 57 3.98 -10.78 4.11
CA SER A 57 4.45 -11.79 3.16
C SER A 57 3.57 -11.82 1.91
N LEU A 58 4.05 -12.39 0.81
CA LEU A 58 3.22 -12.60 -0.38
C LEU A 58 1.97 -13.42 -0.07
N ALA A 59 2.07 -14.40 0.82
CA ALA A 59 0.92 -15.21 1.23
C ALA A 59 -0.10 -14.39 2.00
N ASP A 60 0.34 -13.53 2.94
CA ASP A 60 -0.53 -12.63 3.69
C ASP A 60 -1.16 -11.58 2.78
N TYR A 61 -0.40 -11.06 1.82
CA TYR A 61 -0.89 -10.14 0.81
C TYR A 61 -2.01 -10.80 -0.01
N ILE A 62 -1.77 -11.98 -0.61
CA ILE A 62 -2.77 -12.69 -1.41
C ILE A 62 -4.00 -13.02 -0.57
N ALA A 63 -3.81 -13.52 0.66
CA ALA A 63 -4.92 -13.86 1.57
C ALA A 63 -5.76 -12.62 1.92
N GLY A 64 -5.11 -11.49 2.21
CA GLY A 64 -5.76 -10.20 2.47
C GLY A 64 -6.43 -9.57 1.23
N ASN A 65 -6.14 -10.09 0.03
CA ASN A 65 -6.73 -9.69 -1.24
C ASN A 65 -7.94 -10.53 -1.68
N VAL A 66 -8.31 -11.58 -0.94
CA VAL A 66 -9.48 -12.39 -1.27
C VAL A 66 -10.77 -11.64 -0.91
N VAL A 67 -11.58 -11.36 -1.94
CA VAL A 67 -12.70 -10.39 -2.01
C VAL A 67 -13.89 -10.65 -1.03
N PHE A 68 -13.84 -11.66 -0.17
CA PHE A 68 -15.02 -12.12 0.58
C PHE A 68 -14.99 -11.93 2.10
N GLU A 69 -13.89 -11.46 2.70
CA GLU A 69 -13.77 -11.42 4.18
C GLU A 69 -13.74 -10.02 4.81
N SER A 70 -13.38 -8.96 4.07
CA SER A 70 -13.29 -7.60 4.63
C SER A 70 -13.74 -6.51 3.64
N ARG A 71 -14.19 -5.37 4.18
CA ARG A 71 -14.53 -4.17 3.38
C ARG A 71 -13.31 -3.55 2.69
N PHE A 72 -12.10 -3.83 3.19
CA PHE A 72 -10.86 -3.20 2.77
C PHE A 72 -9.74 -4.23 2.65
N ASN A 73 -9.11 -4.21 1.48
CA ASN A 73 -8.09 -5.14 1.02
C ASN A 73 -6.68 -4.49 1.14
N LEU A 74 -5.66 -5.26 1.51
CA LEU A 74 -4.26 -4.83 1.52
C LEU A 74 -3.79 -4.25 0.17
N GLY A 75 -4.41 -4.65 -0.96
CA GLY A 75 -4.15 -4.07 -2.29
C GLY A 75 -4.48 -2.57 -2.41
N TYR A 76 -5.25 -1.99 -1.48
CA TYR A 76 -5.45 -0.54 -1.46
C TYR A 76 -4.29 0.24 -0.86
N LEU A 77 -3.45 -0.40 -0.03
CA LEU A 77 -2.31 0.28 0.60
C LEU A 77 -1.40 0.87 -0.47
N LYS A 78 -0.95 2.11 -0.29
CA LYS A 78 -0.13 2.78 -1.30
C LYS A 78 1.35 2.42 -1.08
N PRO A 79 2.02 1.76 -2.05
CA PRO A 79 3.42 1.39 -1.90
C PRO A 79 4.37 2.53 -2.29
N ILE A 80 5.56 2.50 -1.70
CA ILE A 80 6.78 3.03 -2.29
C ILE A 80 7.75 1.87 -2.57
N PHE A 81 8.47 1.98 -3.68
CA PHE A 81 9.40 0.96 -4.13
C PHE A 81 10.81 1.53 -4.20
N GLN A 82 11.79 0.71 -3.82
CA GLN A 82 13.17 0.97 -4.17
C GLN A 82 13.34 0.86 -5.69
N ARG A 83 13.78 1.96 -6.31
CA ARG A 83 13.87 2.04 -7.77
C ARG A 83 14.84 1.02 -8.39
N GLN A 84 15.92 0.70 -7.69
CA GLN A 84 16.90 -0.29 -8.16
C GLN A 84 16.26 -1.69 -8.27
N PHE A 85 15.53 -2.12 -7.23
CA PHE A 85 14.78 -3.38 -7.21
C PHE A 85 13.84 -3.51 -8.42
N LEU A 86 13.07 -2.46 -8.75
CA LEU A 86 12.19 -2.47 -9.93
C LEU A 86 12.95 -2.64 -11.26
N ASN A 87 14.15 -2.07 -11.37
CA ASN A 87 14.94 -2.12 -12.59
C ASN A 87 15.64 -3.46 -12.79
N GLU A 88 16.23 -4.00 -11.72
CA GLU A 88 16.95 -5.27 -11.76
C GLU A 88 16.02 -6.45 -12.07
N ASN A 89 14.77 -6.37 -11.60
CA ASN A 89 13.76 -7.40 -11.84
C ASN A 89 12.86 -7.11 -13.06
N GLY A 90 13.06 -6.00 -13.77
CA GLY A 90 12.28 -5.65 -14.96
C GLY A 90 10.78 -5.41 -14.70
N LEU A 91 10.40 -4.98 -13.49
CA LEU A 91 9.01 -4.83 -13.06
C LEU A 91 8.36 -3.59 -13.71
N ARG A 92 7.33 -3.78 -14.54
CA ARG A 92 6.61 -2.74 -15.26
C ARG A 92 5.12 -3.11 -15.34
N TYR A 93 4.27 -2.10 -15.41
CA TYR A 93 2.86 -2.31 -15.74
C TYR A 93 2.71 -2.92 -17.13
N ASP A 94 1.78 -3.86 -17.28
CA ASP A 94 1.35 -4.34 -18.60
C ASP A 94 0.33 -3.34 -19.18
N GLU A 95 0.76 -2.53 -20.14
CA GLU A 95 -0.10 -1.54 -20.80
C GLU A 95 -1.27 -2.16 -21.61
N GLY A 96 -1.23 -3.47 -21.87
CA GLY A 96 -2.34 -4.21 -22.48
C GLY A 96 -3.44 -4.60 -21.50
N LEU A 97 -3.17 -4.53 -20.19
CA LEU A 97 -4.13 -4.82 -19.13
C LEU A 97 -4.71 -3.51 -18.58
N VAL A 98 -6.03 -3.36 -18.70
CA VAL A 98 -6.73 -2.11 -18.33
C VAL A 98 -7.33 -2.19 -16.91
N ILE A 99 -7.51 -3.41 -16.39
CA ILE A 99 -8.11 -3.65 -15.09
C ILE A 99 -7.29 -4.71 -14.38
N GLY A 100 -6.80 -4.39 -13.19
CA GLY A 100 -6.00 -5.30 -12.36
C GLY A 100 -4.52 -5.34 -12.76
N GLU A 101 -4.06 -4.36 -13.53
CA GLU A 101 -2.67 -4.14 -13.90
C GLU A 101 -1.76 -3.84 -12.71
N ASP A 102 -2.35 -3.42 -11.58
CA ASP A 102 -1.70 -3.21 -10.30
C ASP A 102 -1.55 -4.48 -9.46
N TYR A 103 -2.30 -5.53 -9.77
CA TYR A 103 -2.31 -6.79 -9.02
C TYR A 103 -1.53 -7.94 -9.69
N ILE A 104 -1.54 -8.02 -11.03
CA ILE A 104 -1.02 -9.15 -11.83
C ILE A 104 0.41 -8.92 -12.33
#